data_AF-A0A518IPV4-F1
#
_entry.id   AF-A0A518IPV4-F1
#
_cell.length_a   1.000
_cell.length_b   1.000
_cell.length_c   1.000
_cell.angle_alpha   90.00
_cell.angle_beta   90.00
_cell.angle_gamma   90.00
#
_symmetry.space_group_name_H-M   'P 1'
#
loop_
_entity.id
_entity.type
_entity.pdbx_description
1 polymer ?
#
loop_
_entity_poly.entity_id
_entity_poly.type
_entity_poly.pdbx_seq_one_letter_code
_entity_poly.pdbx_strand_id
1 'polypeptide(L)'
;MSPRYLFTAVVLLALGFASIASAQRPGRGARPTGDSSVSDPELLGLHKEFVSKAEKLAAEYERKKNLDGAREVYESMTRLIPEYEAAQLGLKRILNAQSTQDRKVVEVQANRDWQDTQIILVKGNPVHIEAKGTWFVVNETDANGLVIPKEIDPKNNKIKLGTLIGMIVSQPDVSKLKPFPIGNGTDFIAPETGRLVLRMFDVEPRDNKGSMSVLVQSTFGRP
;
A
#
# COMPACT_ATOMS: atom_id res chain seq x y z
N MET A 1 -29.89 -52.45 -30.60
CA MET A 1 -29.28 -52.29 -31.94
C MET A 1 -27.91 -51.63 -31.78
N SER A 2 -26.85 -52.44 -31.86
CA SER A 2 -25.47 -52.03 -32.16
C SER A 2 -25.32 -51.89 -33.70
N PRO A 3 -24.26 -51.28 -34.28
CA PRO A 3 -22.82 -51.63 -34.15
C PRO A 3 -21.90 -50.39 -33.97
N ARG A 4 -20.69 -50.36 -33.37
CA ARG A 4 -19.41 -51.13 -33.43
C ARG A 4 -18.72 -51.15 -34.80
N TYR A 5 -17.57 -50.45 -34.93
CA TYR A 5 -16.28 -50.80 -35.60
C TYR A 5 -15.35 -49.57 -35.37
N LEU A 6 -14.28 -49.56 -34.55
CA LEU A 6 -13.02 -50.31 -34.51
C LEU A 6 -12.21 -50.23 -35.81
N PHE A 7 -11.12 -49.45 -35.83
CA PHE A 7 -9.85 -49.87 -36.42
C PHE A 7 -8.66 -49.05 -35.85
N THR A 8 -7.80 -49.80 -35.19
CA THR A 8 -6.41 -49.56 -34.79
C THR A 8 -5.47 -49.31 -35.98
N ALA A 9 -4.48 -48.44 -35.82
CA ALA A 9 -3.11 -48.68 -36.29
C ALA A 9 -2.10 -47.77 -35.58
N VAL A 10 -1.23 -48.41 -34.80
CA VAL A 10 0.02 -47.89 -34.25
C VAL A 10 1.07 -47.94 -35.36
N VAL A 11 1.85 -46.86 -35.54
CA VAL A 11 3.21 -46.94 -36.09
C VAL A 11 4.13 -46.04 -35.26
N LEU A 12 5.00 -46.71 -34.50
CA LEU A 12 6.22 -46.19 -33.92
C LEU A 12 7.26 -46.00 -35.04
N LEU A 13 7.93 -44.85 -35.07
CA LEU A 13 9.31 -44.78 -35.56
C LEU A 13 10.09 -43.72 -34.81
N ALA A 14 11.19 -44.19 -34.21
CA ALA A 14 12.14 -43.44 -33.42
C ALA A 14 13.32 -42.94 -34.28
N LEU A 15 14.20 -42.17 -33.62
CA LEU A 15 15.53 -41.65 -34.04
C LEU A 15 15.45 -40.24 -34.66
N GLY A 16 16.20 -39.23 -34.24
CA GLY A 16 17.25 -39.12 -33.23
C GLY A 16 17.81 -37.68 -33.21
N PHE A 17 18.31 -37.29 -32.05
CA PHE A 17 19.30 -36.25 -31.74
C PHE A 17 19.49 -35.02 -32.65
N ALA A 18 19.15 -33.85 -32.10
CA ALA A 18 20.02 -32.68 -32.18
C ALA A 18 19.81 -31.80 -30.92
N SER A 19 20.73 -31.93 -29.98
CA SER A 19 20.85 -31.06 -28.81
C SER A 19 21.18 -29.65 -29.26
N ILE A 20 20.22 -28.71 -29.15
CA ILE A 20 20.51 -27.29 -29.34
C ILE A 20 21.20 -26.80 -28.08
N ALA A 21 22.51 -26.62 -28.19
CA ALA A 21 23.35 -25.94 -27.22
C ALA A 21 22.81 -24.52 -26.99
N SER A 22 22.17 -24.30 -25.84
CA SER A 22 21.88 -22.98 -25.32
C SER A 22 23.22 -22.32 -24.94
N ALA A 23 23.67 -21.40 -25.78
CA ALA A 23 24.82 -20.54 -25.53
C ALA A 23 24.71 -19.84 -24.16
N GLN A 24 25.67 -20.13 -23.27
CA GLN A 24 25.88 -19.40 -22.01
C GLN A 24 26.22 -17.94 -22.32
N ARG A 25 25.32 -17.03 -21.95
CA ARG A 25 25.66 -15.61 -21.77
C ARG A 25 26.45 -15.46 -20.47
N PRO A 26 27.66 -14.92 -20.49
CA PRO A 26 28.40 -14.62 -19.27
C PRO A 26 27.88 -13.32 -18.64
N GLY A 27 27.79 -13.30 -17.31
CA GLY A 27 27.64 -12.06 -16.55
C GLY A 27 26.21 -11.70 -16.15
N ARG A 28 25.68 -12.41 -15.16
CA ARG A 28 24.74 -11.80 -14.20
C ARG A 28 25.37 -11.99 -12.83
N GLY A 29 25.91 -10.90 -12.29
CA GLY A 29 26.55 -10.87 -10.99
C GLY A 29 25.67 -11.55 -9.95
N ALA A 30 26.27 -12.49 -9.24
CA ALA A 30 25.71 -13.04 -8.03
C ALA A 30 25.36 -11.85 -7.12
N ARG A 31 24.07 -11.66 -6.84
CA ARG A 31 23.64 -10.87 -5.70
C ARG A 31 24.21 -11.61 -4.49
N PRO A 32 24.99 -10.97 -3.59
CA PRO A 32 25.41 -11.64 -2.38
C PRO A 32 24.13 -12.01 -1.62
N THR A 33 23.81 -13.29 -1.57
CA THR A 33 22.92 -13.84 -0.56
C THR A 33 23.69 -13.69 0.73
N GLY A 34 23.39 -12.63 1.48
CA GLY A 34 23.99 -12.37 2.77
C GLY A 34 23.52 -13.42 3.77
N ASP A 35 24.18 -14.58 3.77
CA ASP A 35 24.34 -15.36 5.00
C ASP A 35 25.23 -14.54 5.93
N SER A 36 24.62 -13.61 6.67
CA SER A 36 25.31 -12.88 7.73
C SER A 36 25.21 -13.66 9.03
N SER A 37 25.62 -14.94 9.04
CA SER A 37 25.98 -15.57 10.31
C SER A 37 27.34 -14.97 10.69
N VAL A 38 27.29 -13.86 11.41
CA VAL A 38 28.47 -13.24 12.01
C VAL A 38 29.11 -14.29 12.93
N SER A 39 30.21 -14.88 12.49
CA SER A 39 30.90 -15.97 13.21
C SER A 39 31.91 -15.46 14.24
N ASP A 40 32.22 -14.17 14.19
CA ASP A 40 33.15 -13.52 15.10
C ASP A 40 32.50 -13.32 16.49
N PRO A 41 33.12 -13.84 17.57
CA PRO A 41 32.60 -13.72 18.94
C PRO A 41 32.39 -12.27 19.42
N GLU A 42 33.24 -11.32 19.02
CA GLU A 42 33.14 -9.92 19.43
C GLU A 42 31.96 -9.23 18.75
N LEU A 43 31.78 -9.48 17.45
CA LEU A 43 30.65 -8.95 16.69
C LEU A 43 29.31 -9.56 17.16
N LEU A 44 29.31 -10.83 17.57
CA LEU A 44 28.15 -11.46 18.24
C LEU A 44 27.85 -10.80 19.59
N GLY A 45 28.88 -10.42 20.35
CA GLY A 45 28.74 -9.68 21.59
C GLY A 45 28.08 -8.31 21.39
N LEU A 46 28.59 -7.52 20.44
CA LEU A 46 28.03 -6.22 20.06
C LEU A 46 26.58 -6.34 19.57
N HIS A 47 26.30 -7.37 18.76
CA HIS A 47 24.95 -7.66 18.29
C HIS A 47 23.98 -7.93 19.45
N LYS A 48 24.35 -8.79 20.39
CA LYS A 48 23.53 -9.10 21.58
C LYS A 48 23.30 -7.86 22.45
N GLU A 49 24.34 -7.05 22.65
CA GLU A 49 24.24 -5.83 23.44
C GLU A 49 23.30 -4.81 22.78
N PHE A 50 23.43 -4.62 21.47
CA PHE A 50 22.54 -3.77 20.68
C PHE A 50 21.08 -4.22 20.83
N VAL A 51 20.79 -5.51 20.59
CA VAL A 51 19.44 -6.07 20.72
C VAL A 51 18.88 -5.82 22.12
N SER A 52 19.63 -6.18 23.16
CA SER A 52 19.17 -6.03 24.55
C SER A 52 18.88 -4.58 24.92
N LYS A 53 19.73 -3.64 24.50
CA LYS A 53 19.53 -2.21 24.78
C LYS A 53 18.35 -1.64 23.98
N ALA A 54 18.23 -2.01 22.71
CA ALA A 54 17.14 -1.57 21.86
C ALA A 54 15.78 -2.05 22.38
N GLU A 55 15.66 -3.30 22.82
CA GLU A 55 14.43 -3.83 23.41
C GLU A 55 14.04 -3.09 24.69
N LYS A 56 15.00 -2.83 25.58
CA LYS A 56 14.76 -2.07 26.82
C LYS A 56 14.26 -0.66 26.51
N LEU A 57 14.85 -0.01 25.51
CA LEU A 57 14.45 1.32 25.06
C LEU A 57 13.05 1.32 24.46
N ALA A 58 12.74 0.36 23.56
CA ALA A 58 11.40 0.22 22.98
C ALA A 58 10.34 0.00 24.07
N ALA A 59 10.61 -0.91 25.02
CA ALA A 59 9.71 -1.18 26.14
C ALA A 59 9.53 0.06 27.05
N GLU A 60 10.56 0.90 27.22
CA GLU A 60 10.44 2.15 27.95
C GLU A 60 9.55 3.16 27.24
N TYR A 61 9.68 3.30 25.92
CA TYR A 61 8.79 4.15 25.13
C TYR A 61 7.35 3.67 25.20
N GLU A 62 7.10 2.35 25.10
CA GLU A 62 5.77 1.77 25.29
C GLU A 62 5.18 2.11 26.67
N ARG A 63 5.95 1.92 27.76
CA ARG A 63 5.51 2.25 29.13
C ARG A 63 5.13 3.73 29.26
N LYS A 64 5.85 4.62 28.57
CA LYS A 64 5.58 6.07 28.53
C LYS A 64 4.47 6.45 27.55
N LYS A 65 3.83 5.49 26.88
CA LYS A 65 2.85 5.70 25.80
C LYS A 65 3.39 6.51 24.62
N ASN A 66 4.72 6.55 24.45
CA ASN A 66 5.36 7.16 23.28
C ASN A 66 5.42 6.14 22.14
N LEU A 67 4.32 5.99 21.41
CA LEU A 67 4.20 5.01 20.34
C LEU A 67 5.14 5.32 19.17
N ASP A 68 5.37 6.60 18.85
CA ASP A 68 6.26 7.01 17.76
C ASP A 68 7.71 6.60 18.05
N GLY A 69 8.19 6.85 19.28
CA GLY A 69 9.52 6.43 19.72
C GLY A 69 9.66 4.91 19.77
N ALA A 70 8.66 4.19 20.27
CA ALA A 70 8.67 2.73 20.27
C ALA A 70 8.75 2.15 18.85
N ARG A 71 7.97 2.70 17.92
CA ARG A 71 7.99 2.32 16.50
C ARG A 71 9.36 2.54 15.88
N GLU A 72 9.96 3.71 16.06
CA GLU A 72 11.26 4.05 15.47
C GLU A 72 12.36 3.07 15.91
N VAL A 73 12.35 2.65 17.17
CA VAL A 73 13.28 1.64 17.69
C VAL A 73 13.04 0.28 17.02
N TYR A 74 11.79 -0.19 16.95
CA TYR A 74 11.48 -1.47 16.30
C TYR A 74 11.73 -1.46 14.79
N GLU A 75 11.46 -0.36 14.10
CA GLU A 75 11.81 -0.19 12.68
C GLU A 75 13.32 -0.24 12.48
N SER A 76 14.09 0.36 13.38
CA SER A 76 15.56 0.31 13.33
C SER A 76 16.07 -1.10 13.59
N MET A 77 15.50 -1.81 14.57
CA MET A 77 15.83 -3.21 14.85
C MET A 77 15.51 -4.12 13.67
N THR A 78 14.33 -4.00 13.06
CA THR A 78 13.93 -4.82 11.90
C THR A 78 14.72 -4.47 10.63
N ARG A 79 15.21 -3.23 10.49
CA ARG A 79 16.12 -2.87 9.39
C ARG A 79 17.50 -3.51 9.55
N LEU A 80 18.01 -3.55 10.78
CA LEU A 80 19.34 -4.10 11.08
C LEU A 80 19.33 -5.62 11.19
N ILE A 81 18.24 -6.19 11.68
CA ILE A 81 18.06 -7.61 11.94
C ILE A 81 16.67 -8.03 11.45
N PRO A 82 16.50 -8.22 10.13
CA PRO A 82 15.19 -8.49 9.53
C PRO A 82 14.47 -9.71 10.09
N GLU A 83 15.20 -10.71 10.56
CA GLU A 83 14.66 -11.97 11.08
C GLU A 83 14.38 -11.96 12.59
N TYR A 84 14.56 -10.81 13.27
CA TYR A 84 14.34 -10.73 14.71
C TYR A 84 12.84 -10.67 15.06
N GLU A 85 12.26 -11.83 15.38
CA GLU A 85 10.82 -12.01 15.61
C GLU A 85 10.25 -11.06 16.67
N ALA A 86 10.95 -10.86 17.79
CA ALA A 86 10.47 -9.99 18.85
C ALA A 86 10.31 -8.53 18.40
N ALA A 87 11.19 -8.02 17.54
CA ALA A 87 11.03 -6.67 16.97
C ALA A 87 9.92 -6.60 15.94
N GLN A 88 9.72 -7.65 15.12
CA GLN A 88 8.59 -7.69 14.18
C GLN A 88 7.24 -7.69 14.91
N LEU A 89 7.11 -8.50 15.98
CA LEU A 89 5.92 -8.57 16.81
C LEU A 89 5.69 -7.24 17.55
N GLY A 90 6.75 -6.65 18.09
CA GLY A 90 6.70 -5.32 18.71
C GLY A 90 6.22 -4.26 17.72
N LEU A 91 6.82 -4.18 16.54
CA LEU A 91 6.42 -3.26 15.48
C LEU A 91 4.95 -3.43 15.10
N LYS A 92 4.51 -4.68 14.86
CA LYS A 92 3.11 -4.98 14.52
C LYS A 92 2.15 -4.52 15.62
N ARG A 93 2.49 -4.75 16.89
CA ARG A 93 1.68 -4.30 18.04
C ARG A 93 1.56 -2.78 18.05
N ILE A 94 2.65 -2.05 17.86
CA ILE A 94 2.65 -0.59 17.84
C ILE A 94 1.84 -0.05 16.67
N LEU A 95 2.02 -0.61 15.47
CA LEU A 95 1.24 -0.22 14.30
C LEU A 95 -0.26 -0.46 14.52
N ASN A 96 -0.67 -1.59 15.07
CA ASN A 96 -2.08 -1.85 15.38
C ASN A 96 -2.64 -0.87 16.44
N ALA A 97 -1.84 -0.48 17.42
CA ALA A 97 -2.23 0.53 18.41
C ALA A 97 -2.40 1.90 17.75
N GLN A 98 -1.47 2.30 16.87
CA GLN A 98 -1.53 3.56 16.14
C GLN A 98 -2.70 3.61 15.14
N SER A 99 -3.01 2.50 14.46
CA SER A 99 -4.08 2.49 13.43
C SER A 99 -5.47 2.71 14.00
N THR A 100 -5.65 2.51 15.31
CA THR A 100 -6.95 2.58 15.98
C THR A 100 -7.04 3.72 16.99
N GLN A 101 -5.99 4.53 17.14
CA GLN A 101 -5.89 5.56 18.17
C GLN A 101 -6.93 6.67 18.01
N ASP A 102 -6.98 7.26 16.82
CA ASP A 102 -7.94 8.29 16.46
C ASP A 102 -8.88 7.77 15.38
N ARG A 103 -10.11 8.29 15.37
CA ARG A 103 -11.11 7.98 14.35
C ARG A 103 -11.93 9.21 13.99
N LYS A 104 -12.19 9.41 12.70
CA LYS A 104 -13.07 10.46 12.22
C LYS A 104 -13.92 9.95 11.07
N VAL A 105 -15.21 10.24 11.12
CA VAL A 105 -16.13 10.00 10.01
C VAL A 105 -16.30 11.32 9.26
N VAL A 106 -16.13 11.28 7.95
CA VAL A 106 -16.26 12.43 7.05
C VAL A 106 -17.28 12.10 5.98
N GLU A 107 -18.23 12.99 5.76
CA GLU A 107 -19.14 12.89 4.62
C GLU A 107 -18.50 13.54 3.39
N VAL A 108 -18.37 12.77 2.31
CA VAL A 108 -17.84 13.22 1.02
C VAL A 108 -19.01 13.38 0.05
N GLN A 109 -19.28 14.61 -0.36
CA GLN A 109 -20.34 14.92 -1.32
C GLN A 109 -19.86 14.63 -2.75
N ALA A 110 -20.72 14.02 -3.56
CA ALA A 110 -20.41 13.69 -4.95
C ALA A 110 -20.27 14.92 -5.85
N ASN A 111 -21.00 15.98 -5.51
CA ASN A 111 -21.11 17.20 -6.31
C ASN A 111 -20.06 18.27 -6.01
N ARG A 112 -18.98 17.89 -5.32
CA ARG A 112 -17.92 18.80 -4.90
C ARG A 112 -16.58 18.31 -5.43
N ASP A 113 -15.67 19.26 -5.60
CA ASP A 113 -14.26 18.97 -5.86
C ASP A 113 -13.59 18.39 -4.60
N TRP A 114 -12.25 18.48 -4.51
CA TRP A 114 -11.48 18.09 -3.33
C TRP A 114 -12.04 18.71 -2.04
N GLN A 115 -12.42 17.84 -1.11
CA GLN A 115 -12.99 18.17 0.19
C GLN A 115 -11.96 17.95 1.28
N ASP A 116 -11.71 18.98 2.08
CA ASP A 116 -10.81 18.91 3.23
C ASP A 116 -11.47 18.13 4.37
N THR A 117 -10.80 17.07 4.80
CA THR A 117 -11.25 16.23 5.92
C THR A 117 -10.86 16.83 7.29
N GLN A 118 -9.96 17.81 7.30
CA GLN A 118 -9.23 18.33 8.46
C GLN A 118 -8.43 17.25 9.21
N ILE A 119 -8.15 16.11 8.57
CA ILE A 119 -7.33 15.04 9.12
C ILE A 119 -5.91 15.27 8.63
N ILE A 120 -4.96 15.32 9.57
CA ILE A 120 -3.54 15.35 9.26
C ILE A 120 -3.00 13.94 9.44
N LEU A 121 -2.60 13.32 8.34
CA LEU A 121 -1.87 12.06 8.40
C LEU A 121 -0.42 12.34 8.75
N VAL A 122 0.19 11.45 9.53
CA VAL A 122 1.59 11.55 9.95
C VAL A 122 2.38 10.45 9.27
N LYS A 123 3.51 10.82 8.65
CA LYS A 123 4.38 9.88 7.94
C LYS A 123 4.71 8.65 8.81
N GLY A 124 4.63 7.48 8.18
CA GLY A 124 4.92 6.19 8.79
C GLY A 124 3.75 5.62 9.61
N ASN A 125 2.72 6.42 9.93
CA ASN A 125 1.59 5.92 10.71
C ASN A 125 0.69 5.06 9.81
N PRO A 126 0.15 3.95 10.34
CA PRO A 126 -0.84 3.16 9.63
C PRO A 126 -2.16 3.91 9.57
N VAL A 127 -2.82 3.83 8.41
CA VAL A 127 -4.08 4.47 8.10
C VAL A 127 -5.04 3.41 7.60
N HIS A 128 -6.20 3.32 8.26
CA HIS A 128 -7.33 2.53 7.81
C HIS A 128 -8.43 3.47 7.31
N ILE A 129 -8.94 3.22 6.11
CA ILE A 129 -10.08 3.96 5.54
C ILE A 129 -11.16 2.96 5.15
N GLU A 130 -12.40 3.24 5.54
CA GLU A 130 -13.60 2.49 5.12
C GLU A 130 -14.64 3.48 4.57
N ALA A 131 -15.21 3.19 3.40
CA ALA A 131 -16.24 4.02 2.78
C ALA A 131 -17.57 3.26 2.67
N LYS A 132 -18.66 3.93 3.02
CA LYS A 132 -20.04 3.41 2.92
C LYS A 132 -20.95 4.40 2.22
N GLY A 133 -21.87 3.86 1.43
CA GLY A 133 -22.83 4.62 0.65
C GLY A 133 -22.67 4.39 -0.84
N THR A 134 -23.52 5.07 -1.61
CA THR A 134 -23.50 5.05 -3.06
C THR A 134 -23.73 6.46 -3.58
N TRP A 135 -23.23 6.73 -4.78
CA TRP A 135 -23.43 7.99 -5.46
C TRP A 135 -23.66 7.74 -6.94
N PHE A 136 -24.23 8.72 -7.61
CA PHE A 136 -24.50 8.68 -9.04
C PHE A 136 -23.48 9.52 -9.78
N VAL A 137 -22.68 8.84 -10.60
CA VAL A 137 -21.82 9.45 -11.61
C VAL A 137 -22.68 9.79 -12.81
N VAL A 138 -22.70 11.06 -13.22
CA VAL A 138 -23.44 11.52 -14.39
C VAL A 138 -22.42 11.93 -15.45
N ASN A 139 -22.61 11.44 -16.67
CA ASN A 139 -21.76 11.79 -17.80
C ASN A 139 -22.63 11.93 -19.04
N GLU A 140 -22.64 13.12 -19.63
CA GLU A 140 -23.27 13.39 -20.91
C GLU A 140 -22.24 13.17 -22.03
N THR A 141 -22.61 12.42 -23.06
CA THR A 141 -21.71 12.07 -24.16
C THR A 141 -22.47 11.97 -25.49
N ASP A 142 -21.75 12.13 -26.60
CA ASP A 142 -22.24 11.90 -27.95
C ASP A 142 -21.72 10.56 -28.52
N ALA A 143 -21.87 10.36 -29.84
CA ALA A 143 -21.40 9.17 -30.55
C ALA A 143 -19.87 8.96 -30.51
N ASN A 144 -19.09 9.96 -30.09
CA ASN A 144 -17.63 9.89 -29.98
C ASN A 144 -17.16 9.43 -28.59
N GLY A 145 -18.07 9.38 -27.60
CA GLY A 145 -17.74 8.98 -26.24
C GLY A 145 -17.14 10.10 -25.39
N LEU A 146 -16.75 9.75 -24.16
CA LEU A 146 -16.21 10.68 -23.18
C LEU A 146 -14.67 10.68 -23.21
N VAL A 147 -14.08 11.86 -23.42
CA VAL A 147 -12.62 12.06 -23.31
C VAL A 147 -12.31 12.63 -21.94
N ILE A 148 -11.50 11.92 -21.16
CA ILE A 148 -10.96 12.45 -19.90
C ILE A 148 -9.83 13.44 -20.23
N PRO A 149 -9.93 14.72 -19.82
CA PRO A 149 -8.86 15.70 -20.03
C PRO A 149 -7.54 15.21 -19.40
N LYS A 150 -6.41 15.42 -20.12
CA LYS A 150 -5.08 14.97 -19.67
C LYS A 150 -4.65 15.63 -18.36
N GLU A 151 -5.20 16.79 -18.07
CA GLU A 151 -4.95 17.61 -16.88
C GLU A 151 -5.46 16.93 -15.60
N ILE A 152 -6.55 16.15 -15.72
CA ILE A 152 -7.17 15.42 -14.62
C ILE A 152 -6.93 13.91 -14.71
N ASP A 153 -6.18 13.46 -15.72
CA ASP A 153 -5.77 12.06 -15.84
C ASP A 153 -4.93 11.68 -14.61
N PRO A 154 -5.41 10.75 -13.77
CA PRO A 154 -4.74 10.39 -12.53
C PRO A 154 -3.40 9.65 -12.75
N LYS A 155 -3.05 9.29 -14.01
CA LYS A 155 -1.86 8.48 -14.36
C LYS A 155 -1.74 7.21 -13.51
N ASN A 156 -2.89 6.72 -13.04
CA ASN A 156 -3.05 5.55 -12.19
C ASN A 156 -4.28 4.81 -12.68
N ASN A 157 -4.07 3.67 -13.35
CA ASN A 157 -5.12 2.88 -13.98
C ASN A 157 -6.16 2.28 -13.00
N LYS A 158 -5.91 2.37 -11.69
CA LYS A 158 -6.87 1.98 -10.65
C LYS A 158 -7.91 3.08 -10.37
N ILE A 159 -7.63 4.32 -10.75
CA ILE A 159 -8.56 5.45 -10.60
C ILE A 159 -9.39 5.54 -11.88
N LYS A 160 -10.68 5.22 -11.76
CA LYS A 160 -11.68 5.29 -12.82
C LYS A 160 -12.74 6.33 -12.45
N LEU A 161 -13.50 6.83 -13.43
CA LEU A 161 -14.71 7.60 -13.15
C LEU A 161 -15.60 6.81 -12.19
N GLY A 162 -16.13 7.48 -11.16
CA GLY A 162 -16.86 6.80 -10.10
C GLY A 162 -16.03 6.39 -8.87
N THR A 163 -14.70 6.51 -8.93
CA THR A 163 -13.83 6.07 -7.82
C THR A 163 -13.75 7.14 -6.72
N LEU A 164 -13.98 6.75 -5.47
CA LEU A 164 -13.57 7.57 -4.32
C LEU A 164 -12.04 7.58 -4.24
N ILE A 165 -11.44 8.76 -4.29
CA ILE A 165 -9.99 8.96 -4.25
C ILE A 165 -9.59 9.85 -3.08
N GLY A 166 -8.36 9.65 -2.61
CA GLY A 166 -7.71 10.49 -1.62
C GLY A 166 -6.42 11.10 -2.14
N MET A 167 -5.98 12.18 -1.50
CA MET A 167 -4.68 12.79 -1.73
C MET A 167 -4.16 13.36 -0.41
N ILE A 168 -2.84 13.27 -0.19
CA ILE A 168 -2.17 13.84 0.99
C ILE A 168 -1.53 15.16 0.57
N VAL A 169 -2.05 16.27 1.09
CA VAL A 169 -1.53 17.61 0.83
C VAL A 169 -0.42 17.92 1.83
N SER A 170 0.81 17.60 1.43
CA SER A 170 2.04 17.84 2.20
C SER A 170 2.77 19.14 1.82
N GLN A 171 2.43 19.73 0.67
CA GLN A 171 3.07 20.93 0.13
C GLN A 171 2.05 21.85 -0.57
N PRO A 172 2.36 23.16 -0.76
CA PRO A 172 1.43 24.11 -1.39
C PRO A 172 1.10 23.78 -2.85
N ASP A 173 2.08 23.25 -3.59
CA ASP A 173 1.91 22.90 -5.01
C ASP A 173 1.25 21.53 -5.16
N VAL A 174 -0.08 21.54 -5.28
CA VAL A 174 -0.90 20.32 -5.40
C VAL A 174 -0.72 19.58 -6.71
N SER A 175 -0.17 20.21 -7.76
CA SER A 175 -0.01 19.59 -9.09
C SER A 175 1.01 18.44 -9.09
N LYS A 176 1.90 18.42 -8.10
CA LYS A 176 2.93 17.38 -7.92
C LYS A 176 2.45 16.20 -7.06
N LEU A 177 1.31 16.36 -6.40
CA LEU A 177 0.76 15.33 -5.52
C LEU A 177 0.03 14.27 -6.35
N LYS A 178 0.08 13.03 -5.87
CA LYS A 178 -0.51 11.88 -6.58
C LYS A 178 -1.73 11.38 -5.83
N PRO A 179 -2.92 11.45 -6.43
CA PRO A 179 -4.10 10.80 -5.90
C PRO A 179 -3.92 9.28 -5.80
N PHE A 180 -4.60 8.67 -4.84
CA PHE A 180 -4.68 7.23 -4.67
C PHE A 180 -6.14 6.75 -4.57
N PRO A 181 -6.46 5.56 -5.08
CA PRO A 181 -7.80 4.99 -4.96
C PRO A 181 -8.08 4.57 -3.52
N ILE A 182 -9.27 4.90 -3.00
CA ILE A 182 -9.78 4.39 -1.73
C ILE A 182 -10.76 3.24 -1.99
N GLY A 183 -11.67 3.40 -2.95
CA GLY A 183 -12.72 2.41 -3.21
C GLY A 183 -13.64 2.24 -1.99
N ASN A 184 -13.97 0.98 -1.64
CA ASN A 184 -14.77 0.67 -0.44
C ASN A 184 -13.96 0.74 0.86
N GLY A 185 -12.63 0.71 0.76
CA GLY A 185 -11.73 0.78 1.89
C GLY A 185 -10.31 0.41 1.51
N THR A 186 -9.35 0.94 2.26
CA THR A 186 -7.92 0.70 2.04
C THR A 186 -7.14 0.84 3.34
N ASP A 187 -6.08 0.02 3.45
CA ASP A 187 -5.08 0.09 4.50
C ASP A 187 -3.73 0.45 3.90
N PHE A 188 -3.05 1.44 4.48
CA PHE A 188 -1.70 1.82 4.04
C PHE A 188 -0.89 2.47 5.15
N ILE A 189 0.42 2.59 4.92
CA ILE A 189 1.32 3.40 5.73
C ILE A 189 1.45 4.78 5.08
N ALA A 190 1.16 5.85 5.82
CA ALA A 190 1.22 7.21 5.29
C ALA A 190 2.65 7.51 4.78
N PRO A 191 2.84 7.78 3.46
CA PRO A 191 4.18 7.99 2.90
C PRO A 191 4.79 9.35 3.32
N GLU A 192 3.94 10.29 3.70
CA GLU A 192 4.29 11.65 4.08
C GLU A 192 3.28 12.22 5.10
N THR A 193 3.69 13.28 5.78
CA THR A 193 2.82 14.03 6.68
C THR A 193 2.07 15.08 5.87
N GLY A 194 0.75 15.18 6.04
CA GLY A 194 -0.05 16.18 5.32
C GLY A 194 -1.55 16.04 5.55
N ARG A 195 -2.31 17.01 5.02
CA ARG A 195 -3.78 17.01 5.12
C ARG A 195 -4.39 16.01 4.14
N LEU A 196 -5.27 15.14 4.62
CA LEU A 196 -6.04 14.26 3.76
C LEU A 196 -7.20 15.04 3.12
N VAL A 197 -7.24 15.04 1.79
CA VAL A 197 -8.39 15.55 1.03
C VAL A 197 -9.01 14.41 0.23
N LEU A 198 -10.33 14.43 0.08
CA LEU A 198 -11.10 13.39 -0.58
C LEU A 198 -11.94 13.95 -1.72
N ARG A 199 -12.14 13.16 -2.78
CA ARG A 199 -13.02 13.51 -3.89
C ARG A 199 -13.64 12.26 -4.51
N MET A 200 -14.87 12.40 -4.99
CA MET A 200 -15.47 11.44 -5.93
C MET A 200 -14.98 11.78 -7.34
N PHE A 201 -14.18 10.88 -7.94
CA PHE A 201 -13.49 11.17 -9.19
C PHE A 201 -14.45 11.16 -10.37
N ASP A 202 -14.59 12.34 -10.98
CA ASP A 202 -15.39 12.58 -12.18
C ASP A 202 -14.84 13.79 -12.96
N VAL A 203 -15.22 13.92 -14.24
CA VAL A 203 -14.81 15.04 -15.10
C VAL A 203 -15.55 16.31 -14.71
N GLU A 204 -16.88 16.24 -14.63
CA GLU A 204 -17.74 17.34 -14.17
C GLU A 204 -18.45 16.88 -12.90
N PRO A 205 -18.00 17.28 -11.70
CA PRO A 205 -18.62 16.78 -10.49
C PRO A 205 -20.01 17.38 -10.23
N ARG A 206 -20.36 18.56 -10.75
CA ARG A 206 -21.50 19.36 -10.26
C ARG A 206 -22.87 18.73 -10.50
N ASP A 207 -22.99 17.85 -11.48
CA ASP A 207 -24.23 17.14 -11.83
C ASP A 207 -24.41 15.82 -11.06
N ASN A 208 -23.38 15.39 -10.34
CA ASN A 208 -23.42 14.18 -9.52
C ASN A 208 -24.36 14.32 -8.32
N LYS A 209 -24.85 13.16 -7.86
CA LYS A 209 -25.80 13.10 -6.74
C LYS A 209 -25.39 12.08 -5.70
N GLY A 210 -25.70 12.39 -4.44
CA GLY A 210 -25.42 11.53 -3.30
C GLY A 210 -24.12 11.87 -2.57
N SER A 211 -23.81 11.06 -1.58
CA SER A 211 -22.63 11.20 -0.74
C SER A 211 -22.17 9.85 -0.22
N MET A 212 -20.93 9.78 0.25
CA MET A 212 -20.38 8.63 0.96
C MET A 212 -19.91 9.05 2.35
N SER A 213 -20.16 8.20 3.32
CA SER A 213 -19.59 8.31 4.67
C SER A 213 -18.27 7.56 4.70
N VAL A 214 -17.18 8.27 5.03
CA VAL A 214 -15.82 7.75 5.04
C VAL A 214 -15.28 7.77 6.46
N LEU A 215 -15.07 6.60 7.04
CA LEU A 215 -14.35 6.42 8.29
C LEU A 215 -12.85 6.42 8.00
N VAL A 216 -12.10 7.24 8.72
CA VAL A 216 -10.63 7.25 8.71
C VAL A 216 -10.15 6.98 10.13
N GLN A 217 -9.21 6.04 10.27
CA GLN A 217 -8.57 5.70 11.54
C GLN A 217 -7.05 5.73 11.39
N SER A 218 -6.35 6.39 12.32
CA SER A 218 -4.89 6.49 12.38
C SER A 218 -4.50 7.16 13.71
N THR A 219 -3.23 7.55 13.85
CA THR A 219 -2.78 8.55 14.82
C THR A 219 -2.66 9.88 14.08
N PHE A 220 -3.58 10.81 14.32
CA PHE A 220 -3.65 12.08 13.61
C PHE A 220 -2.60 13.08 14.10
N GLY A 221 -2.10 13.89 13.18
CA GLY A 221 -1.29 15.06 13.49
C GLY A 221 -2.12 16.19 14.09
N ARG A 222 -1.44 17.14 14.74
CA ARG A 222 -2.08 18.38 15.21
C ARG A 222 -2.19 19.40 14.09
N PRO A 223 -3.29 20.19 14.03
CA PRO A 223 -3.46 21.27 13.07
C PRO A 223 -2.43 22.40 13.22
#